data_AF-A0A9D6MWN4-F1
#
_entry.id   AF-A0A9D6MWN4-F1
#
_cell.length_a   1.000
_cell.length_b   1.000
_cell.length_c   1.000
_cell.angle_alpha   90.00
_cell.angle_beta   90.00
_cell.angle_gamma   90.00
#
_symmetry.space_group_name_H-M   'P 1'
#
loop_
_entity.id
_entity.type
_entity.pdbx_description
1 polymer ?
#
loop_
_entity_poly.entity_id
_entity_poly.type
_entity_poly.pdbx_seq_one_letter_code
_entity_poly.pdbx_strand_id
1 'polypeptide(L)'
;MAKKNNNIGEADKMGKKDDGKSKWIFIAGLVAFAGMAVFLLLSGDGKKETPGQSGADLTYSDNKAGVRNDVAKMPSVPQVPGGSVMEETRPVLSDALFVGRAAKTYRFAAQIPGAIDGLYCYCKCKENPMFRHKTLLTCFTNNHAAECDICMHEAEMAWDMTKDGKTPKEIRTAVDDYYAKHPIL
;
A
#
# COMPACT_ATOMS: atom_id res chain seq x y z
N MET A 1 -66.56 -4.43 -32.05
CA MET A 1 -65.62 -5.26 -32.83
C MET A 1 -64.64 -5.84 -31.81
N ALA A 2 -64.79 -7.06 -31.29
CA ALA A 2 -64.42 -8.36 -31.89
C ALA A 2 -63.07 -8.27 -32.62
N LYS A 3 -62.01 -9.01 -32.28
CA LYS A 3 -61.96 -10.46 -32.07
C LYS A 3 -60.71 -10.85 -31.26
N LYS A 4 -60.91 -11.82 -30.35
CA LYS A 4 -59.90 -12.64 -29.68
C LYS A 4 -59.14 -13.54 -30.68
N ASN A 5 -57.91 -13.90 -30.33
CA ASN A 5 -57.27 -15.14 -30.77
C ASN A 5 -56.44 -15.73 -29.61
N ASN A 6 -57.08 -16.71 -28.98
CA ASN A 6 -56.58 -17.86 -28.20
C ASN A 6 -55.63 -18.73 -29.06
N ASN A 7 -54.82 -19.70 -28.62
CA ASN A 7 -54.40 -20.29 -27.35
C ASN A 7 -53.34 -21.38 -27.68
N ILE A 8 -52.41 -21.61 -26.72
CA ILE A 8 -51.98 -22.90 -26.12
C ILE A 8 -51.40 -24.05 -26.97
N GLY A 9 -50.27 -24.59 -26.46
CA GLY A 9 -49.75 -25.96 -26.60
C GLY A 9 -48.22 -25.91 -26.61
N GLU A 10 -47.42 -26.65 -25.84
CA GLU A 10 -47.62 -27.82 -25.00
C GLU A 10 -46.37 -27.93 -24.12
N ALA A 11 -46.54 -28.35 -22.86
CA ALA A 11 -45.45 -28.73 -21.98
C ALA A 11 -44.89 -30.12 -22.40
N ASP A 12 -43.88 -30.57 -21.65
CA ASP A 12 -43.38 -31.94 -21.58
C ASP A 12 -42.14 -32.25 -22.43
N LYS A 13 -40.99 -32.37 -21.75
CA LYS A 13 -40.37 -33.68 -21.52
C LYS A 13 -39.14 -33.60 -20.62
N MET A 14 -39.28 -34.31 -19.51
CA MET A 14 -38.26 -34.69 -18.53
C MET A 14 -37.41 -35.83 -19.13
N GLY A 15 -36.08 -35.71 -19.10
CA GLY A 15 -35.14 -36.74 -19.57
C GLY A 15 -34.03 -36.97 -18.54
N LYS A 16 -33.91 -38.22 -18.08
CA LYS A 16 -33.13 -38.73 -16.95
C LYS A 16 -31.64 -38.95 -17.27
N LYS A 17 -30.86 -38.86 -16.19
CA LYS A 17 -29.49 -39.35 -15.89
C LYS A 17 -28.94 -40.53 -16.70
N ASP A 18 -27.63 -40.48 -16.92
CA ASP A 18 -26.71 -41.60 -16.80
C ASP A 18 -25.26 -41.15 -16.48
N ASP A 19 -24.74 -41.70 -15.39
CA ASP A 19 -23.43 -41.51 -14.78
C ASP A 19 -22.51 -42.70 -15.12
N GLY A 20 -21.84 -42.64 -16.27
CA GLY A 20 -20.96 -43.70 -16.75
C GLY A 20 -19.50 -43.56 -16.32
N LYS A 21 -19.20 -43.78 -15.05
CA LYS A 21 -17.83 -44.11 -14.61
C LYS A 21 -17.45 -45.50 -15.14
N SER A 22 -16.16 -45.66 -15.42
CA SER A 22 -15.34 -46.88 -15.31
C SER A 22 -14.78 -47.46 -16.61
N LYS A 23 -13.53 -47.91 -16.44
CA LYS A 23 -12.73 -48.86 -17.23
C LYS A 23 -11.85 -48.19 -18.27
N TRP A 24 -10.60 -47.86 -17.90
CA TRP A 24 -9.37 -48.16 -18.66
C TRP A 24 -8.14 -47.89 -17.77
N ILE A 25 -7.92 -48.78 -16.79
CA ILE A 25 -6.59 -49.06 -16.23
C ILE A 25 -6.44 -50.57 -16.28
N PHE A 26 -5.63 -51.10 -17.22
CA PHE A 26 -4.87 -52.38 -17.16
C PHE A 26 -3.88 -52.35 -18.37
N ILE A 27 -2.61 -51.91 -18.20
CA ILE A 27 -1.37 -52.67 -17.89
C ILE A 27 -0.60 -53.22 -19.13
N ALA A 28 0.67 -52.78 -19.19
CA ALA A 28 1.92 -53.42 -19.69
C ALA A 28 2.33 -53.41 -21.18
N GLY A 29 3.61 -53.01 -21.44
CA GLY A 29 4.48 -53.77 -22.36
C GLY A 29 5.25 -53.07 -23.50
N LEU A 30 6.23 -52.20 -23.19
CA LEU A 30 7.60 -52.22 -23.74
C LEU A 30 7.84 -52.25 -25.29
N VAL A 31 8.10 -51.08 -25.92
CA VAL A 31 8.96 -50.95 -27.14
C VAL A 31 9.81 -49.66 -27.13
N ALA A 32 11.10 -49.87 -26.84
CA ALA A 32 12.34 -49.28 -27.38
C ALA A 32 12.62 -47.76 -27.48
N PHE A 33 13.69 -47.38 -26.78
CA PHE A 33 14.53 -46.18 -26.87
C PHE A 33 15.14 -45.95 -28.27
N ALA A 34 15.12 -44.70 -28.76
CA ALA A 34 16.25 -44.01 -29.43
C ALA A 34 15.80 -42.62 -29.91
N GLY A 35 16.12 -41.57 -29.15
CA GLY A 35 15.70 -40.21 -29.47
C GLY A 35 16.51 -39.14 -28.74
N MET A 36 17.83 -39.23 -28.88
CA MET A 36 18.78 -38.12 -28.76
C MET A 36 18.66 -37.20 -27.53
N ALA A 37 19.46 -37.56 -26.52
CA ALA A 37 20.19 -36.64 -25.68
C ALA A 37 21.12 -35.70 -26.50
N VAL A 38 20.54 -34.72 -27.23
CA VAL A 38 21.27 -33.64 -27.90
C VAL A 38 20.45 -32.33 -27.88
N PHE A 39 20.11 -31.84 -26.69
CA PHE A 39 19.79 -30.41 -26.48
C PHE A 39 20.22 -29.96 -25.08
N LEU A 40 21.36 -30.46 -24.60
CA LEU A 40 21.87 -30.16 -23.25
C LEU A 40 23.28 -29.56 -23.22
N LEU A 41 23.83 -29.13 -24.35
CA LEU A 41 25.12 -28.42 -24.40
C LEU A 41 25.21 -27.49 -25.60
N LEU A 42 24.67 -26.27 -25.49
CA LEU A 42 25.16 -25.02 -26.12
C LEU A 42 24.11 -23.90 -25.97
N SER A 43 24.14 -23.22 -24.84
CA SER A 43 23.76 -21.79 -24.74
C SER A 43 24.40 -21.24 -23.46
N GLY A 44 25.48 -20.49 -23.68
CA GLY A 44 26.10 -19.66 -22.66
C GLY A 44 25.23 -18.47 -22.26
N ASP A 45 25.77 -17.73 -21.30
CA ASP A 45 25.22 -16.63 -20.53
C ASP A 45 24.10 -15.80 -21.16
N GLY A 46 23.01 -15.70 -20.39
CA GLY A 46 21.92 -14.77 -20.64
C GLY A 46 21.04 -14.66 -19.40
N LYS A 47 21.53 -13.97 -18.37
CA LYS A 47 20.64 -13.40 -17.34
C LYS A 47 19.64 -12.51 -18.06
N LYS A 48 18.41 -12.98 -18.22
CA LYS A 48 17.30 -12.14 -18.66
C LYS A 48 16.94 -11.23 -17.50
N GLU A 49 17.57 -10.07 -17.43
CA GLU A 49 17.04 -8.95 -16.68
C GLU A 49 15.89 -8.36 -17.50
N THR A 50 14.66 -8.67 -17.08
CA THR A 50 13.48 -7.95 -17.55
C THR A 50 13.41 -6.58 -16.87
N PRO A 51 13.15 -5.50 -17.63
CA PRO A 51 13.24 -4.14 -17.12
C PRO A 51 11.97 -3.72 -16.38
N GLY A 52 12.15 -3.06 -15.24
CA GLY A 52 11.21 -2.09 -14.69
C GLY A 52 9.92 -2.63 -14.09
N GLN A 53 9.98 -3.09 -12.83
CA GLN A 53 8.82 -3.09 -11.95
C GLN A 53 9.21 -2.46 -10.61
N SER A 54 8.91 -1.16 -10.49
CA SER A 54 8.61 -0.48 -9.24
C SER A 54 7.43 -1.22 -8.59
N GLY A 55 7.73 -2.02 -7.57
CA GLY A 55 6.74 -2.72 -6.78
C GLY A 55 7.28 -2.79 -5.37
N ALA A 56 6.72 -1.96 -4.49
CA ALA A 56 7.00 -2.02 -3.08
C ALA A 56 6.60 -3.41 -2.56
N ASP A 57 7.57 -4.18 -2.06
CA ASP A 57 7.29 -5.32 -1.20
C ASP A 57 6.81 -4.75 0.16
N LEU A 58 5.53 -4.36 0.18
CA LEU A 58 4.78 -3.93 1.35
C LEU A 58 4.14 -5.15 2.01
N THR A 59 4.95 -6.08 2.50
CA THR A 59 4.48 -6.93 3.61
C THR A 59 4.65 -6.13 4.90
N TYR A 60 3.76 -5.16 5.11
CA TYR A 60 3.59 -4.52 6.42
C TYR A 60 3.12 -5.60 7.40
N SER A 61 4.05 -6.18 8.14
CA SER A 61 3.76 -7.14 9.20
C SER A 61 3.08 -6.41 10.36
N ASP A 62 1.84 -6.79 10.66
CA ASP A 62 0.96 -6.25 11.73
C ASP A 62 1.48 -6.49 13.17
N ASN A 63 2.80 -6.55 13.38
CA ASN A 63 3.38 -6.73 14.70
C ASN A 63 3.28 -5.43 15.51
N LYS A 64 2.11 -5.22 16.12
CA LYS A 64 1.80 -4.14 17.05
C LYS A 64 2.80 -4.05 18.21
N ALA A 65 3.43 -5.17 18.59
CA ALA A 65 4.44 -5.20 19.66
C ALA A 65 5.80 -4.64 19.19
N GLY A 66 6.24 -4.93 17.97
CA GLY A 66 7.46 -4.39 17.37
C GLY A 66 7.43 -2.86 17.35
N VAL A 67 6.34 -2.28 16.87
CA VAL A 67 6.28 -0.81 16.82
C VAL A 67 6.09 -0.17 18.20
N ARG A 68 5.42 -0.84 19.16
CA ARG A 68 5.39 -0.35 20.56
C ARG A 68 6.79 -0.29 21.17
N ASN A 69 7.67 -1.22 20.82
CA ASN A 69 9.06 -1.23 21.30
C ASN A 69 9.89 -0.13 20.64
N ASP A 70 9.63 0.22 19.38
CA ASP A 70 10.29 1.34 18.69
C ASP A 70 9.95 2.69 19.34
N VAL A 71 8.69 2.87 19.76
CA VAL A 71 8.24 4.07 20.51
C VAL A 71 9.00 4.20 21.84
N ALA A 72 9.17 3.10 22.57
CA ALA A 72 9.84 3.12 23.88
C ALA A 72 11.36 3.38 23.79
N LYS A 73 11.96 3.22 22.62
CA LYS A 73 13.41 3.37 22.38
C LYS A 73 13.76 4.71 21.72
N MET A 74 12.78 5.52 21.34
CA MET A 74 13.05 6.77 20.64
C MET A 74 13.75 7.76 21.59
N PRO A 75 14.84 8.41 21.16
CA PRO A 75 15.35 9.57 21.90
C PRO A 75 14.19 10.57 22.05
N SER A 76 14.05 11.17 23.23
CA SER A 76 13.10 12.26 23.43
C SER A 76 13.31 13.26 22.30
N VAL A 77 12.30 13.42 21.43
CA VAL A 77 12.37 14.36 20.31
C VAL A 77 12.88 15.67 20.89
N PRO A 78 14.02 16.21 20.41
CA PRO A 78 14.49 17.50 20.86
C PRO A 78 13.35 18.48 20.66
N GLN A 79 12.72 18.89 21.77
CA GLN A 79 11.80 20.00 21.79
C GLN A 79 12.56 21.14 21.12
N VAL A 80 12.07 21.60 19.98
CA VAL A 80 12.78 22.56 19.13
C VAL A 80 13.31 23.70 20.03
N PRO A 81 14.63 23.89 20.17
CA PRO A 81 15.16 24.90 21.07
C PRO A 81 14.72 26.27 20.55
N GLY A 82 13.82 26.93 21.27
CA GLY A 82 13.27 28.23 20.91
C GLY A 82 11.92 28.15 20.20
N GLY A 83 10.86 27.81 20.94
CA GLY A 83 9.53 28.43 20.83
C GLY A 83 8.94 28.70 19.43
N SER A 84 9.17 27.85 18.43
CA SER A 84 8.40 27.93 17.19
C SER A 84 6.97 27.52 17.52
N VAL A 85 6.06 28.48 17.52
CA VAL A 85 4.63 28.22 17.66
C VAL A 85 4.21 27.29 16.51
N MET A 86 3.65 26.14 16.86
CA MET A 86 3.07 25.20 15.90
C MET A 86 1.96 25.90 15.08
N GLU A 87 1.94 25.70 13.77
CA GLU A 87 0.89 26.22 12.87
C GLU A 87 -0.41 25.42 13.01
N GLU A 88 -0.31 24.11 13.27
CA GLU A 88 -1.44 23.27 13.65
C GLU A 88 -1.45 22.99 15.15
N THR A 89 -2.56 23.35 15.81
CA THR A 89 -2.73 23.23 17.27
C THR A 89 -3.71 22.12 17.65
N ARG A 90 -4.46 21.57 16.69
CA ARG A 90 -5.36 20.44 16.96
C ARG A 90 -4.54 19.16 17.15
N PRO A 91 -5.01 18.25 18.01
CA PRO A 91 -4.33 16.98 18.21
C PRO A 91 -4.43 16.10 16.97
N VAL A 92 -3.41 15.26 16.78
CA VAL A 92 -3.45 14.14 15.84
C VAL A 92 -4.56 13.17 16.28
N LEU A 93 -5.33 12.65 15.32
CA LEU A 93 -6.31 11.61 15.63
C LEU A 93 -5.62 10.36 16.18
N SER A 94 -6.28 9.66 17.10
CA SER A 94 -5.72 8.43 17.66
C SER A 94 -5.54 7.37 16.57
N ASP A 95 -4.37 6.72 16.57
CA ASP A 95 -4.05 5.58 15.71
C ASP A 95 -5.02 4.40 15.91
N ALA A 96 -5.67 4.30 17.06
CA ALA A 96 -6.66 3.27 17.36
C ALA A 96 -7.91 3.34 16.46
N LEU A 97 -8.13 4.45 15.75
CA LEU A 97 -9.22 4.61 14.79
C LEU A 97 -8.91 3.96 13.43
N PHE A 98 -7.67 3.51 13.21
CA PHE A 98 -7.20 3.01 11.93
C PHE A 98 -6.57 1.62 12.08
N VAL A 99 -6.23 1.01 10.94
CA VAL A 99 -5.50 -0.26 10.86
C VAL A 99 -4.34 -0.13 9.88
N GLY A 100 -3.43 -1.11 9.86
CA GLY A 100 -2.36 -1.19 8.87
C GLY A 100 -1.42 0.03 8.86
N ARG A 101 -1.04 0.47 7.65
CA ARG A 101 -0.15 1.61 7.41
C ARG A 101 -0.72 2.92 7.97
N ALA A 102 -2.03 3.13 7.88
CA ALA A 102 -2.66 4.33 8.45
C ALA A 102 -2.48 4.39 9.97
N ALA A 103 -2.80 3.33 10.71
CA ALA A 103 -2.56 3.32 12.17
C ALA A 103 -1.09 3.63 12.52
N LYS A 104 -0.15 3.05 11.77
CA LYS A 104 1.28 3.28 11.94
C LYS A 104 1.65 4.76 11.77
N THR A 105 1.18 5.41 10.70
CA THR A 105 1.55 6.79 10.35
C THR A 105 0.88 7.81 11.26
N TYR A 106 -0.35 7.57 11.73
CA TYR A 106 -0.96 8.41 12.78
C TYR A 106 -0.17 8.34 14.09
N ARG A 107 0.30 7.15 14.47
CA ARG A 107 1.18 7.01 15.64
C ARG A 107 2.52 7.72 15.45
N PHE A 108 3.10 7.71 14.24
CA PHE A 108 4.32 8.46 13.95
C PHE A 108 4.06 9.97 14.06
N ALA A 109 3.02 10.47 13.40
CA ALA A 109 2.61 11.87 13.45
C ALA A 109 2.40 12.38 14.88
N ALA A 110 1.77 11.57 15.75
CA ALA A 110 1.55 11.90 17.14
C ALA A 110 2.85 12.01 17.98
N GLN A 111 3.91 11.31 17.59
CA GLN A 111 5.20 11.32 18.30
C GLN A 111 6.15 12.41 17.82
N ILE A 112 6.06 12.82 16.55
CA ILE A 112 6.93 13.84 15.95
C ILE A 112 6.14 15.05 15.41
N PRO A 113 5.14 15.60 16.14
CA PRO A 113 4.27 16.64 15.60
C PRO A 113 5.07 17.87 15.14
N GLY A 114 6.08 18.29 15.90
CA GLY A 114 6.92 19.44 15.54
C GLY A 114 7.78 19.23 14.28
N ALA A 115 8.13 17.98 13.95
CA ALA A 115 8.85 17.70 12.70
C ALA A 115 7.92 17.82 11.49
N ILE A 116 6.70 17.26 11.58
CA ILE A 116 5.77 17.22 10.46
C ILE A 116 4.91 18.49 10.29
N ASP A 117 4.74 19.29 11.34
CA ASP A 117 4.07 20.60 11.21
C ASP A 117 4.87 21.60 10.39
N GLY A 118 6.18 21.39 10.28
CA GLY A 118 7.02 22.17 9.40
C GLY A 118 6.91 21.81 7.91
N LEU A 119 6.23 20.72 7.56
CA LEU A 119 6.23 20.16 6.21
C LEU A 119 5.02 20.62 5.39
N TYR A 120 5.28 20.91 4.12
CA TYR A 120 4.23 21.00 3.11
C TYR A 120 3.78 19.59 2.71
N CYS A 121 2.48 19.36 2.51
CA CYS A 121 2.00 18.09 1.96
C CYS A 121 2.03 18.16 0.43
N TYR A 122 2.86 17.33 -0.20
CA TYR A 122 2.97 17.23 -1.66
C TYR A 122 1.76 16.58 -2.33
N CYS A 123 0.78 16.15 -1.53
CA CYS A 123 -0.57 15.83 -1.98
C CYS A 123 -1.36 17.06 -2.49
N LYS A 124 -0.85 18.28 -2.25
CA LYS A 124 -1.45 19.55 -2.69
C LYS A 124 -2.84 19.82 -2.11
N CYS A 125 -3.14 19.23 -0.93
CA CYS A 125 -4.40 19.46 -0.23
C CYS A 125 -4.49 20.88 0.37
N LYS A 126 -3.36 21.59 0.44
CA LYS A 126 -3.29 23.00 0.84
C LYS A 126 -3.94 23.93 -0.17
N GLU A 127 -3.71 23.67 -1.46
CA GLU A 127 -4.28 24.43 -2.58
C GLU A 127 -5.70 23.99 -2.89
N ASN A 128 -6.10 22.79 -2.45
CA ASN A 128 -7.44 22.29 -2.67
C ASN A 128 -8.47 23.08 -1.83
N PRO A 129 -9.45 23.75 -2.46
CA PRO A 129 -10.42 24.60 -1.76
C PRO A 129 -11.35 23.83 -0.82
N MET A 130 -11.49 22.51 -0.99
CA MET A 130 -12.31 21.64 -0.14
C MET A 130 -11.59 21.27 1.17
N PHE A 131 -10.27 21.06 1.12
CA PHE A 131 -9.49 20.61 2.29
C PHE A 131 -8.77 21.75 3.00
N ARG A 132 -8.04 22.59 2.26
CA ARG A 132 -7.30 23.76 2.77
C ARG A 132 -6.40 23.44 3.96
N HIS A 133 -5.69 22.31 3.92
CA HIS A 133 -4.77 21.93 4.98
C HIS A 133 -3.53 22.81 4.98
N LYS A 134 -2.99 23.13 6.16
CA LYS A 134 -1.93 24.13 6.29
C LYS A 134 -0.55 23.52 6.16
N THR A 135 -0.37 22.40 6.84
CA THR A 135 0.87 21.64 7.01
C THR A 135 0.55 20.15 6.89
N LEU A 136 1.56 19.28 6.79
CA LEU A 136 1.35 17.83 6.85
C LEU A 136 0.66 17.42 8.15
N LEU A 137 0.98 18.07 9.28
CA LEU A 137 0.32 17.79 10.56
C LEU A 137 -1.20 18.00 10.47
N THR A 138 -1.66 19.03 9.76
CA THR A 138 -3.10 19.26 9.53
C THR A 138 -3.80 18.05 8.92
N CYS A 139 -3.15 17.30 8.03
CA CYS A 139 -3.71 16.07 7.42
C CYS A 139 -3.99 14.97 8.45
N PHE A 140 -3.20 14.91 9.52
CA PHE A 140 -3.32 13.92 10.59
C PHE A 140 -4.30 14.31 11.71
N THR A 141 -4.87 15.51 11.66
CA THR A 141 -5.91 15.96 12.61
C THR A 141 -7.33 15.53 12.21
N ASN A 142 -7.49 14.94 11.03
CA ASN A 142 -8.74 14.34 10.53
C ASN A 142 -8.40 13.03 9.82
N ASN A 143 -9.35 12.42 9.11
CA ASN A 143 -9.18 11.14 8.42
C ASN A 143 -8.45 11.24 7.07
N HIS A 144 -8.10 12.43 6.58
CA HIS A 144 -7.53 12.60 5.23
C HIS A 144 -6.22 11.82 5.06
N ALA A 145 -5.32 11.85 6.05
CA ALA A 145 -4.05 11.14 5.96
C ALA A 145 -4.23 9.61 5.86
N ALA A 146 -5.33 9.04 6.36
CA ALA A 146 -5.61 7.62 6.24
C ALA A 146 -5.95 7.18 4.80
N GLU A 147 -6.36 8.13 3.96
CA GLU A 147 -6.78 7.90 2.57
C GLU A 147 -5.75 8.44 1.55
N CYS A 148 -4.60 8.94 2.00
CA CYS A 148 -3.61 9.57 1.15
C CYS A 148 -2.22 8.92 1.31
N ASP A 149 -1.76 8.23 0.27
CA ASP A 149 -0.44 7.59 0.25
C ASP A 149 0.71 8.59 0.39
N ILE A 150 0.55 9.81 -0.13
CA ILE A 150 1.56 10.87 -0.01
C ILE A 150 1.69 11.32 1.45
N CYS A 151 0.56 11.58 2.14
CA CYS A 151 0.61 11.94 3.56
C CYS A 151 1.27 10.85 4.41
N MET A 152 0.93 9.59 4.15
CA MET A 152 1.51 8.44 4.84
C MET A 152 3.02 8.32 4.56
N HIS A 153 3.43 8.51 3.31
CA HIS A 153 4.84 8.44 2.92
C HIS A 153 5.68 9.56 3.54
N GLU A 154 5.21 10.81 3.50
CA GLU A 154 5.92 11.94 4.12
C GLU A 154 6.08 11.75 5.63
N ALA A 155 5.06 11.22 6.30
CA ALA A 155 5.14 10.90 7.73
C ALA A 155 6.14 9.77 8.03
N GLU A 156 6.25 8.76 7.16
CA GLU A 156 7.27 7.71 7.27
C GLU A 156 8.67 8.27 7.06
N MET A 157 8.89 9.09 6.03
CA MET A 157 10.17 9.78 5.80
C MET A 157 10.58 10.62 7.01
N ALA A 158 9.67 11.45 7.51
CA ALA A 158 9.93 12.30 8.67
C ALA A 158 10.22 11.49 9.93
N TRP A 159 9.50 10.39 10.14
CA TRP A 159 9.73 9.46 11.24
C TRP A 159 11.11 8.82 11.20
N ASP A 160 11.49 8.26 10.05
CA ASP A 160 12.78 7.60 9.88
C ASP A 160 13.94 8.58 10.08
N MET A 161 13.86 9.77 9.48
CA MET A 161 14.86 10.80 9.65
C MET A 161 14.92 11.35 11.09
N THR A 162 13.79 11.43 11.79
CA THR A 162 13.79 11.85 13.21
C THR A 162 14.49 10.81 14.09
N LYS A 163 14.28 9.51 13.85
CA LYS A 163 15.03 8.44 14.56
C LYS A 163 16.53 8.54 14.30
N ASP A 164 16.92 8.98 13.11
CA ASP A 164 18.32 9.21 12.74
C ASP A 164 18.89 10.53 13.29
N GLY A 165 18.12 11.27 14.12
CA GLY A 165 18.55 12.50 14.77
C GLY A 165 18.58 13.72 13.85
N LYS A 166 17.94 13.66 12.68
CA LYS A 166 17.85 14.80 11.77
C LYS A 166 16.98 15.92 12.36
N THR A 167 17.38 17.15 12.07
CA THR A 167 16.64 18.35 12.45
C THR A 167 15.39 18.52 11.59
N PRO A 168 14.33 19.22 12.06
CA PRO A 168 13.15 19.52 11.24
C PRO A 168 13.47 20.22 9.92
N LYS A 169 14.55 21.02 9.88
CA LYS A 169 15.02 21.67 8.65
C LYS A 169 15.57 20.66 7.64
N GLU A 170 16.42 19.74 8.08
CA GLU A 170 16.96 18.68 7.21
C GLU A 170 15.85 17.75 6.71
N ILE A 171 14.88 17.42 7.56
CA ILE A 171 13.70 16.63 7.18
C ILE A 171 12.92 17.33 6.06
N ARG A 172 12.62 18.63 6.23
CA ARG A 172 11.95 19.41 5.19
C ARG A 172 12.72 19.37 3.88
N THR A 173 14.01 19.68 3.90
CA THR A 173 14.84 19.66 2.69
C THR A 173 14.81 18.29 2.00
N ALA A 174 14.88 17.19 2.75
CA ALA A 174 14.85 15.85 2.17
C ALA A 174 13.49 15.48 1.56
N VAL A 175 12.38 15.87 2.20
CA VAL A 175 11.03 15.69 1.65
C VAL A 175 10.88 16.53 0.37
N ASP A 176 11.28 17.80 0.39
CA ASP A 176 11.20 18.67 -0.78
C ASP A 176 12.02 18.12 -1.96
N ASP A 177 13.25 17.67 -1.69
CA ASP A 177 14.13 17.05 -2.69
C ASP A 177 13.55 15.75 -3.26
N TYR A 178 12.87 14.95 -2.43
CA TYR A 178 12.22 13.73 -2.89
C TYR A 178 11.15 14.04 -3.91
N TYR A 179 10.23 14.96 -3.61
CA TYR A 179 9.12 15.29 -4.52
C TYR A 179 9.54 16.17 -5.71
N ALA A 180 10.67 16.89 -5.60
CA ALA A 180 11.29 17.53 -6.76
C ALA A 180 11.79 16.49 -7.79
N LYS A 181 12.32 15.35 -7.31
CA LYS A 181 12.80 14.25 -8.17
C LYS A 181 11.70 13.28 -8.60
N HIS A 182 10.58 13.24 -7.86
CA HIS A 182 9.44 12.38 -8.12
C HIS A 182 8.13 13.21 -8.20
N PRO A 183 7.92 13.97 -9.30
CA PRO A 183 6.72 14.77 -9.44
C PRO A 183 5.45 13.91 -9.46
N ILE A 184 4.45 14.32 -8.68
CA ILE A 184 3.12 13.70 -8.69
C ILE A 184 2.35 14.29 -9.89
N LEU A 185 2.09 13.45 -10.90
CA LEU A 185 1.37 13.75 -12.14
C LEU A 185 -0.14 13.46 -12.02
#